data_AF-A0A1P8Y9A8-F1
#
_entry.id   AF-A0A1P8Y9A8-F1
#
_cell.length_a   1.000
_cell.length_b   1.000
_cell.length_c   1.000
_cell.angle_alpha   90.00
_cell.angle_beta   90.00
_cell.angle_gamma   90.00
#
_symmetry.space_group_name_H-M   'P 1'
#
loop_
_entity.id
_entity.type
_entity.pdbx_description
1 polymer ?
#
loop_
_entity_poly.entity_id
_entity_poly.type
_entity_poly.pdbx_seq_one_letter_code
_entity_poly.pdbx_strand_id
1 'polypeptide(L)'
;MVAALRATYASGRTRPATWRIEQLRGIERLLDEREGEIAAALAEDLGRSAVEAWLIDISNPKVEAAYARKRVRRWMRRRPQPLPLNQLPALGWVQYEPLGVVLVIAPWNAPVVLALNPLVAALAAGNCAVVKPSELAPATSRLLARLIPTTSTTRQSWWSKATGARRRNSSPKGSITRSSPAAPKSARR
;
A
#
# COMPACT_ATOMS: atom_id res chain seq x y z
N MET A 1 -2.36 10.69 -14.08
CA MET A 1 -2.18 10.34 -12.66
C MET A 1 -0.71 10.37 -12.23
N VAL A 2 0.13 9.41 -12.63
CA VAL A 2 1.54 9.34 -12.17
C VAL A 2 2.36 10.60 -12.49
N ALA A 3 2.21 11.16 -13.71
CA ALA A 3 2.92 12.38 -14.10
C ALA A 3 2.61 13.57 -13.17
N ALA A 4 1.36 13.72 -12.72
CA ALA A 4 0.95 14.80 -11.83
C ALA A 4 1.46 14.61 -10.39
N LEU A 5 1.51 13.36 -9.91
CA LEU A 5 2.19 13.04 -8.64
C LEU A 5 3.69 13.32 -8.73
N ARG A 6 4.34 12.99 -9.85
CA ARG A 6 5.75 13.32 -10.08
C ARG A 6 5.97 14.84 -10.08
N ALA A 7 5.09 15.60 -10.73
CA ALA A 7 5.14 17.06 -10.70
C ALA A 7 4.94 17.64 -9.29
N THR A 8 4.03 17.05 -8.50
CA THR A 8 3.77 17.46 -7.10
C THR A 8 4.98 17.18 -6.21
N TYR A 9 5.65 16.05 -6.40
CA TYR A 9 6.89 15.75 -5.70
C TYR A 9 8.03 16.69 -6.14
N ALA A 10 8.20 16.88 -7.45
CA ALA A 10 9.26 17.71 -8.02
C ALA A 10 9.15 19.19 -7.62
N SER A 11 7.94 19.70 -7.37
CA SER A 11 7.74 21.06 -6.84
C SER A 11 8.22 21.25 -5.40
N GLY A 12 8.61 20.17 -4.72
CA GLY A 12 9.07 20.20 -3.33
C GLY A 12 7.95 20.32 -2.30
N ARG A 13 6.67 20.34 -2.73
CA ARG A 13 5.49 20.47 -1.84
C ARG A 13 5.44 19.42 -0.73
N THR A 14 5.99 18.22 -0.96
CA THR A 14 5.99 17.12 0.00
C THR A 14 7.14 17.15 1.01
N ARG A 15 8.13 18.03 0.81
CA ARG A 15 9.33 18.11 1.65
C ARG A 15 9.05 18.59 3.09
N PRO A 16 8.25 19.65 3.32
CA PRO A 16 8.03 20.19 4.66
C PRO A 16 7.34 19.19 5.59
N ALA A 17 7.75 19.17 6.86
CA ALA A 17 7.12 18.33 7.89
C ALA A 17 5.64 18.68 8.09
N THR A 18 5.25 19.93 7.89
CA THR A 18 3.86 20.40 7.98
C THR A 18 2.97 19.69 6.96
N TRP A 19 3.41 19.56 5.72
CA TRP A 19 2.66 18.84 4.68
C TRP A 19 2.41 17.40 5.10
N ARG A 20 3.46 16.71 5.57
CA ARG A 20 3.38 15.30 6.02
C ARG A 20 2.40 15.14 7.18
N ILE A 21 2.48 16.03 8.17
CA ILE A 21 1.57 16.05 9.33
C ILE A 21 0.11 16.23 8.87
N GLU A 22 -0.16 17.12 7.92
CA GLU A 22 -1.51 17.35 7.41
C GLU A 22 -2.05 16.15 6.62
N GLN A 23 -1.21 15.45 5.86
CA GLN A 23 -1.65 14.22 5.17
C GLN A 23 -2.02 13.13 6.18
N LEU A 24 -1.21 12.96 7.24
CA LEU A 24 -1.46 11.97 8.30
C LEU A 24 -2.73 12.30 9.10
N ARG A 25 -2.97 13.58 9.41
CA ARG A 25 -4.26 14.05 9.96
C ARG A 25 -5.42 13.76 9.03
N GLY A 26 -5.22 13.90 7.72
CA GLY A 26 -6.22 13.56 6.71
C GLY A 26 -6.63 12.10 6.76
N ILE A 27 -5.67 11.18 6.97
CA ILE A 27 -5.96 9.75 7.14
C ILE A 27 -6.72 9.49 8.44
N GLU A 28 -6.29 10.08 9.56
CA GLU A 28 -7.01 9.98 10.84
C GLU A 28 -8.49 10.42 10.68
N ARG A 29 -8.74 11.59 10.07
CA ARG A 29 -10.10 12.08 9.83
C ARG A 29 -10.91 11.18 8.87
N LEU A 30 -10.30 10.71 7.79
CA LEU A 30 -10.96 9.84 6.82
C LEU A 30 -11.47 8.58 7.50
N LEU A 31 -10.66 7.95 8.37
CA LEU A 31 -11.03 6.74 9.08
C LEU A 31 -12.15 6.99 10.10
N ASP A 32 -12.16 8.16 10.74
CA ASP A 32 -13.18 8.55 11.72
C ASP A 32 -14.51 8.88 11.05
N GLU A 33 -14.48 9.71 10.01
CA GLU A 33 -15.68 10.21 9.34
C GLU A 33 -16.35 9.15 8.44
N ARG A 34 -15.59 8.14 8.00
CA ARG A 34 -16.04 7.13 7.01
C ARG A 34 -16.08 5.72 7.56
N GLU A 35 -16.00 5.56 8.88
CA GLU A 35 -16.01 4.24 9.55
C GLU A 35 -17.17 3.37 9.06
N GLY A 36 -18.38 3.91 9.03
CA GLY A 36 -19.59 3.19 8.58
C GLY A 36 -19.54 2.78 7.10
N GLU A 37 -19.08 3.66 6.22
CA GLU A 37 -18.91 3.33 4.78
C GLU A 37 -17.85 2.22 4.60
N ILE A 38 -16.76 2.26 5.37
CA ILE A 38 -15.69 1.27 5.33
C ILE A 38 -16.20 -0.09 5.84
N ALA A 39 -16.89 -0.12 6.98
CA ALA A 39 -17.46 -1.33 7.53
C ALA A 39 -18.47 -1.98 6.57
N ALA A 40 -19.34 -1.17 5.94
CA ALA A 40 -20.30 -1.66 4.96
C ALA A 40 -19.63 -2.29 3.72
N ALA A 41 -18.58 -1.67 3.19
CA ALA A 41 -17.85 -2.21 2.04
C ALA A 41 -17.08 -3.50 2.38
N LEU A 42 -16.51 -3.58 3.59
CA LEU A 42 -15.85 -4.79 4.09
C LEU A 42 -16.84 -5.92 4.37
N ALA A 43 -18.06 -5.60 4.81
CA ALA A 43 -19.13 -6.57 4.95
C ALA A 43 -19.58 -7.12 3.58
N GLU A 44 -19.69 -6.26 2.56
CA GLU A 44 -20.05 -6.68 1.19
C GLU A 44 -18.99 -7.62 0.58
N ASP A 45 -17.70 -7.29 0.69
CA ASP A 45 -16.64 -8.09 0.05
C ASP A 45 -16.22 -9.32 0.87
N LEU A 46 -16.21 -9.22 2.21
CA LEU A 46 -15.58 -10.21 3.10
C LEU A 46 -16.53 -10.78 4.17
N GLY A 47 -17.78 -10.33 4.23
CA GLY A 47 -18.74 -10.76 5.26
C GLY A 47 -18.36 -10.35 6.69
N ARG A 48 -17.46 -9.37 6.85
CA ARG A 48 -16.99 -8.92 8.17
C ARG A 48 -18.05 -8.16 8.93
N SER A 49 -18.14 -8.42 10.23
CA SER A 49 -18.92 -7.57 11.14
C SER A 49 -18.28 -6.19 11.28
N ALA A 50 -19.07 -5.18 11.69
CA ALA A 50 -18.56 -3.83 11.92
C ALA A 50 -17.43 -3.80 12.98
N VAL A 51 -17.54 -4.65 14.01
CA VAL A 51 -16.52 -4.77 15.07
C VAL A 51 -15.21 -5.33 14.52
N GLU A 52 -15.27 -6.39 13.70
CA GLU A 52 -14.07 -6.95 13.06
C GLU A 52 -13.45 -5.97 12.06
N ALA A 53 -14.27 -5.28 11.26
CA ALA A 53 -13.80 -4.23 10.37
C ALA A 53 -13.07 -3.13 11.15
N TRP A 54 -13.64 -2.68 12.27
CA TRP A 54 -13.02 -1.67 13.11
C TRP A 54 -11.69 -2.14 13.70
N LEU A 55 -11.69 -3.33 14.31
CA LEU A 55 -10.52 -3.88 15.00
C LEU A 55 -9.36 -4.16 14.04
N ILE A 56 -9.64 -4.68 12.85
CA ILE A 56 -8.63 -5.14 11.89
C ILE A 56 -8.22 -4.02 10.93
N ASP A 57 -9.19 -3.36 10.30
CA ASP A 57 -8.96 -2.53 9.11
C ASP A 57 -8.92 -1.03 9.41
N ILE A 58 -9.56 -0.57 10.49
CA ILE A 58 -9.74 0.87 10.77
C ILE A 58 -8.82 1.34 11.89
N SER A 59 -8.82 0.63 13.03
CA SER A 59 -8.07 1.04 14.23
C SER A 59 -6.56 1.08 13.97
N ASN A 60 -6.03 0.10 13.23
CA ASN A 60 -4.61 -0.06 12.97
C ASN A 60 -4.02 1.10 12.15
N PRO A 61 -4.50 1.42 10.93
CA PRO A 61 -3.97 2.55 10.16
C PRO A 61 -4.18 3.89 10.87
N LYS A 62 -5.24 4.04 11.66
CA LYS A 62 -5.47 5.26 12.46
C LYS A 62 -4.39 5.45 13.52
N VAL A 63 -4.08 4.39 14.28
CA VAL A 63 -3.02 4.41 15.30
C VAL A 63 -1.66 4.65 14.66
N GLU A 64 -1.38 4.02 13.51
CA GLU A 64 -0.13 4.21 12.79
C GLU A 64 0.03 5.65 12.28
N ALA A 65 -1.03 6.23 11.71
CA ALA A 65 -1.04 7.62 11.24
C ALA A 65 -0.78 8.60 12.39
N ALA A 66 -1.47 8.42 13.52
CA ALA A 66 -1.28 9.24 14.71
C ALA A 66 0.14 9.11 15.29
N TYR A 67 0.67 7.89 15.32
CA TYR A 67 2.03 7.60 15.77
C TYR A 67 3.08 8.28 14.87
N ALA A 68 2.93 8.14 13.55
CA ALA A 68 3.80 8.79 12.58
C ALA A 68 3.73 10.31 12.72
N ARG A 69 2.53 10.88 12.81
CA ARG A 69 2.33 12.33 12.93
C ARG A 69 3.04 12.93 14.13
N LYS A 70 3.03 12.24 15.28
CA LYS A 70 3.72 12.67 16.51
C LYS A 70 5.25 12.60 16.39
N ARG A 71 5.80 11.84 15.43
CA ARG A 71 7.24 11.52 15.35
C ARG A 71 7.95 12.00 14.08
N VAL A 72 7.23 12.34 13.00
CA VAL A 72 7.83 12.74 11.70
C VAL A 72 8.91 13.83 11.84
N ARG A 73 8.67 14.86 12.67
CA ARG A 73 9.68 15.92 12.89
C ARG A 73 10.99 15.36 13.44
N ARG A 74 10.92 14.41 14.38
CA ARG A 74 12.10 13.75 14.95
C ARG A 74 12.79 12.87 13.90
N TRP A 75 12.02 12.13 13.11
CA TRP A 75 12.56 11.24 12.07
C TRP A 75 13.30 11.98 10.96
N MET A 76 12.89 13.21 10.66
CA MET A 76 13.51 14.06 9.64
C MET A 76 14.81 14.74 10.09
N ARG A 77 15.16 14.72 11.38
CA ARG A 77 16.37 15.41 11.87
C ARG A 77 17.64 14.73 11.34
N ARG A 78 18.62 15.55 10.94
CA ARG A 78 20.00 15.10 10.67
C ARG A 78 20.53 14.35 11.89
N ARG A 79 21.18 13.22 11.65
CA ARG A 79 21.82 12.41 12.69
C ARG A 79 23.33 12.51 12.53
N PRO A 80 24.04 13.27 13.38
CA PRO A 80 25.49 13.35 13.34
C PRO A 80 26.11 11.95 13.35
N GLN A 81 27.21 11.78 12.63
CA GLN A 81 28.01 10.57 12.63
C GLN A 81 29.45 10.92 12.97
N PRO A 82 30.10 10.13 13.84
CA PRO A 82 31.53 10.32 14.10
C PRO A 82 32.31 10.03 12.81
N LEU A 83 33.36 10.82 12.58
CA LEU A 83 34.28 10.63 11.47
C LEU A 83 35.65 10.15 11.99
N PRO A 84 36.39 9.34 11.21
CA PRO A 84 37.77 8.99 11.53
C PRO A 84 38.67 10.24 11.59
N LEU A 85 39.77 10.14 12.34
CA LEU A 85 40.68 11.27 12.60
C LEU A 85 41.26 11.91 11.32
N ASN A 86 41.53 11.11 10.29
CA ASN A 86 42.06 11.59 9.02
C ASN A 86 41.06 12.41 8.18
N GLN A 87 39.79 12.47 8.59
CA GLN A 87 38.74 13.28 7.95
C GLN A 87 38.40 14.54 8.74
N LEU A 88 39.04 14.77 9.90
CA LEU A 88 38.88 16.02 10.64
C LEU A 88 39.52 17.18 9.87
N PRO A 89 38.91 18.38 9.87
CA PRO A 89 37.79 18.84 10.71
C PRO A 89 36.39 18.72 10.07
N ALA A 90 36.19 17.82 9.10
CA ALA A 90 34.89 17.68 8.44
C ALA A 90 33.77 17.25 9.42
N LEU A 91 32.52 17.52 9.04
CA LEU A 91 31.31 17.12 9.77
C LEU A 91 30.53 16.07 8.97
N GLY A 92 30.16 14.97 9.61
CA GLY A 92 29.36 13.89 9.00
C GLY A 92 27.97 13.79 9.61
N TRP A 93 26.95 13.55 8.79
CA TRP A 93 25.60 13.20 9.27
C TRP A 93 24.82 12.37 8.26
N VAL A 94 23.82 11.65 8.75
CA VAL A 94 22.80 10.97 7.94
C VAL A 94 21.54 11.82 7.89
N GLN A 95 21.00 12.01 6.69
CA GLN A 95 19.72 12.67 6.45
C GLN A 95 18.87 11.78 5.54
N TYR A 96 17.62 11.54 5.94
CA TYR A 96 16.68 10.74 5.15
C TYR A 96 15.86 11.63 4.22
N GLU A 97 15.82 11.26 2.95
CA GLU A 97 15.07 11.99 1.92
C GLU A 97 14.02 11.08 1.27
N PRO A 98 12.85 11.64 0.88
CA PRO A 98 11.83 10.89 0.16
C PRO A 98 12.31 10.42 -1.21
N LEU A 99 11.90 9.22 -1.60
CA LEU A 99 12.25 8.58 -2.88
C LEU A 99 11.51 9.18 -4.08
N GLY A 100 10.32 9.74 -3.89
CA GLY A 100 9.52 10.32 -4.98
C GLY A 100 8.08 9.86 -4.99
N VAL A 101 7.71 9.12 -6.03
CA VAL A 101 6.37 8.52 -6.18
C VAL A 101 6.47 7.02 -5.98
N VAL A 102 5.75 6.49 -4.99
CA VAL A 102 5.73 5.06 -4.66
C VAL A 102 4.40 4.41 -5.08
N LEU A 103 4.43 3.09 -5.29
CA LEU A 103 3.25 2.29 -5.58
C LEU A 103 2.97 1.35 -4.40
N VAL A 104 1.77 1.41 -3.85
CA VAL A 104 1.25 0.50 -2.83
C VAL A 104 0.30 -0.48 -3.52
N ILE A 105 0.57 -1.77 -3.41
CA ILE A 105 -0.30 -2.83 -3.96
C ILE A 105 -0.88 -3.60 -2.78
N ALA A 106 -2.18 -3.50 -2.57
CA ALA A 106 -2.86 -4.12 -1.44
C ALA A 106 -3.61 -5.39 -1.87
N PRO A 107 -3.52 -6.50 -1.12
CA PRO A 107 -4.29 -7.72 -1.36
C PRO A 107 -5.74 -7.57 -0.84
N TRP A 108 -6.57 -8.59 -1.05
CA TRP A 108 -8.02 -8.56 -0.78
C TRP A 108 -8.40 -8.94 0.66
N ASN A 109 -7.53 -9.62 1.41
CA ASN A 109 -7.88 -10.22 2.69
C ASN A 109 -7.91 -9.23 3.86
N ALA A 110 -7.25 -8.08 3.75
CA ALA A 110 -7.35 -6.97 4.69
C ALA A 110 -7.13 -5.66 3.91
N PRO A 111 -8.08 -5.34 3.02
CA PRO A 111 -7.82 -4.46 1.88
C PRO A 111 -7.65 -3.00 2.29
N VAL A 112 -8.16 -2.59 3.46
CA VAL A 112 -8.01 -1.22 3.96
C VAL A 112 -6.70 -1.08 4.71
N VAL A 113 -6.42 -1.91 5.72
CA VAL A 113 -5.18 -1.81 6.49
C VAL A 113 -3.95 -2.03 5.63
N LEU A 114 -3.96 -3.01 4.72
CA LEU A 114 -2.81 -3.29 3.85
C LEU A 114 -2.64 -2.27 2.72
N ALA A 115 -3.64 -1.42 2.47
CA ALA A 115 -3.50 -0.25 1.61
C ALA A 115 -3.02 0.98 2.39
N LEU A 116 -3.61 1.23 3.56
CA LEU A 116 -3.41 2.47 4.31
C LEU A 116 -2.12 2.47 5.14
N ASN A 117 -1.69 1.36 5.73
CA ASN A 117 -0.44 1.32 6.51
C ASN A 117 0.78 1.69 5.65
N PRO A 118 1.00 1.05 4.47
CA PRO A 118 2.10 1.46 3.59
C PRO A 118 1.93 2.90 3.05
N LEU A 119 0.69 3.35 2.85
CA LEU A 119 0.42 4.73 2.45
C LEU A 119 0.81 5.73 3.55
N VAL A 120 0.48 5.45 4.81
CA VAL A 120 0.89 6.23 5.98
C VAL A 120 2.41 6.35 6.02
N ALA A 121 3.13 5.24 5.90
CA ALA A 121 4.59 5.22 5.86
C ALA A 121 5.14 6.06 4.69
N ALA A 122 4.56 5.93 3.50
CA ALA A 122 4.97 6.69 2.32
C ALA A 122 4.81 8.20 2.51
N LEU A 123 3.67 8.65 3.04
CA LEU A 123 3.37 10.06 3.30
C LEU A 123 4.23 10.62 4.44
N ALA A 124 4.45 9.83 5.51
CA ALA A 124 5.34 10.19 6.62
C ALA A 124 6.80 10.35 6.16
N ALA A 125 7.23 9.57 5.17
CA ALA A 125 8.54 9.72 4.53
C ALA A 125 8.62 10.91 3.55
N GLY A 126 7.48 11.50 3.16
CA GLY A 126 7.39 12.64 2.24
C GLY A 126 7.27 12.25 0.76
N ASN A 127 6.83 11.03 0.47
CA ASN A 127 6.56 10.56 -0.89
C ASN A 127 5.14 10.92 -1.32
N CYS A 128 4.93 11.02 -2.62
CA CYS A 128 3.61 10.81 -3.22
C CYS A 128 3.37 9.30 -3.39
N ALA A 129 2.12 8.86 -3.42
CA ALA A 129 1.79 7.45 -3.55
C ALA A 129 0.66 7.21 -4.55
N VAL A 130 0.73 6.07 -5.23
CA VAL A 130 -0.37 5.46 -5.97
C VAL A 130 -0.78 4.22 -5.19
N VAL A 131 -2.08 4.03 -4.98
CA VAL A 131 -2.61 2.84 -4.30
C VAL A 131 -3.36 2.00 -5.34
N LYS A 132 -2.99 0.73 -5.46
CA LYS A 132 -3.65 -0.28 -6.28
C LYS A 132 -4.26 -1.33 -5.35
N PRO A 133 -5.54 -1.18 -4.94
CA PRO A 133 -6.22 -2.20 -4.17
C PRO A 133 -6.56 -3.43 -5.05
N SER A 134 -6.90 -4.54 -4.39
CA SER A 134 -7.19 -5.79 -5.07
C SER A 134 -8.57 -5.81 -5.72
N GLU A 135 -8.60 -6.22 -6.98
CA GLU A 135 -9.83 -6.46 -7.74
C GLU A 135 -10.76 -7.54 -7.14
N LEU A 136 -10.25 -8.36 -6.21
CA LEU A 136 -11.02 -9.40 -5.51
C LEU A 136 -11.83 -8.86 -4.32
N ALA A 137 -11.64 -7.58 -3.97
CA ALA A 137 -12.48 -6.84 -3.01
C ALA A 137 -13.04 -5.58 -3.70
N PRO A 138 -14.03 -5.73 -4.62
CA PRO A 138 -14.48 -4.66 -5.50
C PRO A 138 -15.25 -3.53 -4.79
N ALA A 139 -16.03 -3.81 -3.73
CA ALA A 139 -16.73 -2.77 -2.98
C ALA A 139 -15.75 -1.87 -2.24
N THR A 140 -14.82 -2.48 -1.50
CA THR A 140 -13.76 -1.82 -0.75
C THR A 140 -12.81 -1.08 -1.69
N SER A 141 -12.44 -1.66 -2.82
CA SER A 141 -11.60 -1.00 -3.81
C SER A 141 -12.23 0.25 -4.40
N ARG A 142 -13.52 0.20 -4.75
CA ARG A 142 -14.27 1.37 -5.23
C ARG A 142 -14.36 2.44 -4.15
N LEU A 143 -14.58 2.04 -2.90
CA LEU A 143 -14.60 2.96 -1.76
C LEU A 143 -13.24 3.64 -1.57
N LEU A 144 -12.14 2.89 -1.50
CA LEU A 144 -10.80 3.44 -1.33
C LEU A 144 -10.42 4.39 -2.49
N ALA A 145 -10.80 4.06 -3.73
CA ALA A 145 -10.59 4.93 -4.88
C ALA A 145 -11.40 6.24 -4.82
N ARG A 146 -12.55 6.24 -4.12
CA ARG A 146 -13.34 7.45 -3.85
C ARG A 146 -12.77 8.25 -2.68
N LEU A 147 -12.41 7.57 -1.59
CA LEU A 147 -12.08 8.20 -0.32
C LEU A 147 -10.66 8.76 -0.28
N ILE A 148 -9.68 8.05 -0.85
CA ILE A 148 -8.29 8.53 -0.91
C ILE A 148 -8.24 9.61 -1.98
N PRO A 149 -8.14 10.90 -1.60
CA PRO A 149 -8.25 11.97 -2.57
C PRO A 149 -7.04 11.91 -3.50
N THR A 150 -7.34 11.73 -4.79
CA THR A 150 -6.38 11.93 -5.87
C THR A 150 -5.85 13.35 -5.74
N THR A 151 -4.63 13.54 -5.24
CA THR A 151 -4.04 14.89 -5.03
C THR A 151 -3.72 15.63 -6.34
N SER A 152 -4.27 15.17 -7.47
CA SER A 152 -4.27 15.85 -8.77
C SER A 152 -5.40 15.31 -9.67
N THR A 153 -6.38 16.15 -9.98
CA THR A 153 -7.27 16.14 -11.17
C THR A 153 -7.62 14.78 -11.83
N THR A 154 -8.85 14.31 -11.56
CA THR A 154 -9.82 13.68 -12.48
C THR A 154 -9.76 12.18 -12.85
N ARG A 155 -10.95 11.57 -12.63
CA ARG A 155 -11.69 10.39 -13.16
C ARG A 155 -11.08 8.98 -13.15
N GLN A 156 -11.84 8.12 -12.45
CA GLN A 156 -12.06 6.66 -12.45
C GLN A 156 -11.74 5.84 -13.73
N SER A 157 -11.39 6.44 -14.87
CA SER A 157 -11.21 5.74 -16.16
C SER A 157 -10.02 4.78 -16.22
N TRP A 158 -9.04 4.90 -15.32
CA TRP A 158 -7.88 4.01 -15.28
C TRP A 158 -8.16 2.69 -14.55
N TRP A 159 -9.12 2.68 -13.61
CA TRP A 159 -9.54 1.47 -12.89
C TRP A 159 -9.98 0.39 -13.88
N SER A 160 -10.79 0.74 -14.88
CA SER A 160 -11.27 -0.17 -15.92
C SER A 160 -10.17 -0.71 -16.85
N LYS A 161 -8.99 -0.07 -16.92
CA LYS A 161 -7.85 -0.56 -17.71
C LYS A 161 -6.85 -1.38 -16.89
N ALA A 162 -6.72 -1.08 -15.59
CA ALA A 162 -5.86 -1.84 -14.67
C ALA A 162 -6.50 -3.14 -14.16
N THR A 163 -7.83 -3.27 -14.25
CA THR A 163 -8.57 -4.52 -14.04
C THR A 163 -8.45 -5.51 -15.20
N GLY A 164 -7.57 -5.24 -16.19
CA GLY A 164 -7.07 -6.26 -17.09
C GLY A 164 -6.31 -7.31 -16.28
N ALA A 165 -7.05 -8.32 -15.83
CA ALA A 165 -6.56 -9.48 -15.09
C ALA A 165 -5.19 -9.90 -15.65
N ARG A 166 -4.26 -10.25 -14.74
CA ARG A 166 -3.07 -11.01 -15.13
C ARG A 166 -3.57 -12.15 -16.01
N ARG A 167 -3.30 -12.08 -17.32
CA ARG A 167 -3.71 -13.08 -18.31
C ARG A 167 -3.30 -14.43 -17.71
N ARG A 168 -4.28 -15.21 -17.24
CA ARG A 168 -4.02 -16.56 -16.75
C ARG A 168 -3.44 -17.29 -17.95
N ASN A 169 -2.17 -17.65 -17.89
CA ASN A 169 -1.56 -18.47 -18.92
C ASN A 169 -2.21 -19.85 -18.82
N SER A 170 -3.28 -20.07 -19.58
CA SER A 170 -3.89 -21.38 -19.75
C SER A 170 -3.03 -22.15 -20.74
N SER A 171 -1.91 -22.68 -20.27
CA SER A 171 -1.27 -23.79 -20.98
C SER A 171 -2.21 -25.00 -20.88
N PRO A 172 -2.52 -25.70 -21.99
CA PRO A 172 -3.32 -26.91 -21.92
C PRO A 172 -2.55 -27.95 -21.11
N LYS A 173 -3.16 -28.50 -20.05
CA LYS A 173 -2.64 -29.71 -19.42
C LYS A 173 -2.68 -30.81 -20.48
N GLY A 174 -1.52 -31.19 -21.00
CA GLY A 174 -1.39 -32.37 -21.86
C GLY A 174 -1.94 -33.60 -21.13
N SER A 175 -2.87 -34.29 -21.78
CA SER A 175 -3.41 -35.56 -21.35
C SER A 175 -2.28 -36.60 -21.35
N ILE A 176 -1.76 -36.93 -20.17
CA ILE A 176 -0.91 -38.12 -19.99
C ILE A 176 -1.85 -39.31 -19.89
N THR A 177 -2.08 -39.98 -21.01
CA THR A 177 -2.64 -41.34 -21.04
C THR A 177 -1.66 -42.27 -20.33
N ARG A 178 -2.07 -42.84 -19.20
CA ARG A 178 -1.30 -43.93 -18.54
C ARG A 178 -1.45 -45.20 -19.38
N SER A 179 -0.44 -45.54 -20.17
CA SER A 179 -0.24 -46.88 -20.70
C SER A 179 0.28 -47.78 -19.57
N SER A 180 -0.47 -48.84 -19.26
CA SER A 180 -0.14 -49.87 -18.27
C SER A 180 0.99 -50.79 -18.80
N PRO A 181 2.06 -51.10 -18.05
CA PRO A 181 2.99 -52.16 -18.41
C PRO A 181 2.59 -53.49 -17.75
N ALA A 182 2.50 -54.52 -18.59
CA ALA A 182 2.24 -55.91 -18.22
C ALA A 182 3.36 -56.50 -17.32
N ALA A 183 2.96 -57.32 -16.35
CA ALA A 183 3.86 -58.04 -15.44
C ALA A 183 4.51 -59.27 -16.12
N PRO A 184 5.80 -59.56 -15.89
CA PRO A 184 6.42 -60.78 -16.37
C PRO A 184 6.23 -61.96 -15.40
N LYS A 185 5.91 -63.12 -15.98
CA LYS A 185 5.74 -64.43 -15.33
C LYS A 185 7.05 -64.92 -14.71
N SER A 186 7.03 -65.36 -13.45
CA SER A 186 8.10 -66.16 -12.84
C SER A 186 7.72 -67.64 -12.87
N ALA A 187 8.63 -68.48 -13.38
CA ALA A 187 8.53 -69.94 -13.38
C ALA A 187 9.52 -70.52 -12.35
N ARG A 188 8.94 -71.24 -11.38
CA ARG A 188 9.42 -72.39 -10.58
C ARG A 188 10.92 -72.56 -10.29
N ARG A 189 11.21 -72.73 -8.99
CA ARG A 189 11.78 -73.97 -8.44
C ARG A 189 11.03 -74.33 -7.16
#